data_AF-Q8AVQ0-F1
#
_entry.id   AF-Q8AVQ0-F1
#
_cell.length_a   1.000
_cell.length_b   1.000
_cell.length_c   1.000
_cell.angle_alpha   90.00
_cell.angle_beta   90.00
_cell.angle_gamma   90.00
#
_symmetry.space_group_name_H-M   'P 1'
#
loop_
_entity.id
_entity.type
_entity.pdbx_description
1 polymer ?
#
loop_
_entity_poly.entity_id
_entity_poly.type
_entity_poly.pdbx_seq_one_letter_code
_entity_poly.pdbx_strand_id
1 'polypeptide(L)'
;MNSEEEFYDAETGLDSDNSSGEYTDTNQRSSQMTLPNQHTSADVERGVQENGVKKHRTTLPAPMFPRNNFSIWSILKKCIGLELSKITMPIVFNEPLSFLQRITEFMEHTYMINKACTQTDPILRMQCVAAFAVSAVASQWERTGKPFNPLLGETFELVREDLGFQFISEQVSHHPPVSAFHAEGLNKDFVFHGSIYPKLKFWGKSVEAEPRGTITLELLKHKEAYTWTNPTCCVHNVIIGKLWIEQYGTVEIMNHSTGDKCVLNFKPCGLFGKELHRVEGYIQDKNKKKLCMIYGKWTECLWSVDPATYESFKKKKK
;
A
#
# COMPACT_ATOMS: atom_id res chain seq x y z
N MET A 1 8.89 -28.30 27.96
CA MET A 1 9.49 -27.29 28.86
C MET A 1 9.25 -25.95 28.19
N ASN A 2 8.38 -25.15 28.79
CA ASN A 2 8.03 -23.80 28.34
C ASN A 2 9.28 -22.94 28.28
N SER A 3 9.55 -22.33 27.12
CA SER A 3 10.37 -21.12 27.05
C SER A 3 9.40 -19.95 26.97
N GLU A 4 8.99 -19.47 28.14
CA GLU A 4 8.41 -18.14 28.28
C GLU A 4 9.52 -17.14 27.96
N GLU A 5 9.56 -16.67 26.72
CA GLU A 5 10.31 -15.46 26.37
C GLU A 5 9.41 -14.27 26.73
N GLU A 6 9.58 -13.75 27.95
CA GLU A 6 9.10 -12.42 28.32
C GLU A 6 9.67 -11.40 27.34
N PHE A 7 8.81 -10.71 26.61
CA PHE A 7 9.20 -9.58 25.77
C PHE A 7 8.60 -8.30 26.31
N TYR A 8 9.49 -7.32 26.46
CA TYR A 8 9.21 -5.98 26.94
C TYR A 8 8.34 -5.25 25.90
N ASP A 9 7.08 -4.99 26.26
CA ASP A 9 6.36 -3.82 25.76
C ASP A 9 7.19 -2.57 26.05
N ALA A 10 7.04 -1.53 25.23
CA ALA A 10 7.76 -0.28 25.40
C ALA A 10 7.67 0.19 26.86
N GLU A 11 8.78 0.10 27.60
CA GLU A 11 8.88 0.70 28.92
C GLU A 11 8.53 2.18 28.75
N THR A 12 7.45 2.62 29.39
CA THR A 12 7.19 4.02 29.66
C THR A 12 8.20 4.48 30.71
N GLY A 13 9.48 4.53 30.32
CA GLY A 13 10.58 5.01 31.13
C GLY A 13 10.53 6.53 31.19
N LEU A 14 9.78 7.04 32.16
CA LEU A 14 10.01 8.35 32.76
C LEU A 14 11.35 8.29 33.52
N ASP A 15 12.47 8.33 32.79
CA ASP A 15 13.79 8.53 33.38
C ASP A 15 14.52 9.62 32.61
N SER A 16 14.22 10.87 33.00
CA SER A 16 15.03 12.03 32.66
C SER A 16 15.56 12.66 33.94
N ASP A 17 16.60 12.05 34.54
CA ASP A 17 17.42 12.70 35.55
C ASP A 17 18.49 13.58 34.87
N ASN A 18 18.17 14.87 34.74
CA ASN A 18 19.01 16.02 35.12
C ASN A 18 18.61 17.27 34.32
N SER A 19 17.67 18.03 34.87
CA SER A 19 17.67 19.48 34.74
C SER A 19 16.97 20.07 35.95
N SER A 20 17.75 20.68 36.85
CA SER A 20 17.27 21.44 37.99
C SER A 20 16.52 22.68 37.50
N GLY A 21 15.19 22.63 37.58
CA GLY A 21 14.30 23.78 37.37
C GLY A 21 13.14 23.67 38.35
N GLU A 22 13.00 24.67 39.22
CA GLU A 22 11.98 24.78 40.26
C GLU A 22 10.56 24.66 39.68
N TYR A 23 9.79 23.67 40.14
CA TYR A 23 8.34 23.61 39.92
C TYR A 23 7.62 24.05 41.19
N THR A 24 6.83 25.11 41.04
CA THR A 24 5.96 25.66 42.08
C THR A 24 4.64 24.90 42.10
N ASP A 25 4.27 24.40 43.28
CA ASP A 25 3.01 23.73 43.60
C ASP A 25 1.79 24.60 43.27
N THR A 26 0.89 24.09 42.44
CA THR A 26 -0.50 24.58 42.38
C THR A 26 -1.50 23.42 42.36
N ASN A 27 -1.97 23.10 43.57
CA ASN A 27 -3.26 22.50 43.95
C ASN A 27 -4.11 21.80 42.88
N GLN A 28 -4.16 20.46 43.00
CA GLN A 28 -5.23 19.61 42.50
C GLN A 28 -6.57 19.95 43.19
N ARG A 29 -7.58 20.38 42.42
CA ARG A 29 -8.98 20.29 42.82
C ARG A 29 -9.61 19.08 42.15
N SER A 30 -9.73 18.00 42.90
CA SER A 30 -10.55 16.83 42.54
C SER A 30 -12.01 17.25 42.40
N SER A 31 -12.60 17.05 41.22
CA SER A 31 -14.05 17.11 41.03
C SER A 31 -14.52 15.70 40.66
N GLN A 32 -15.12 15.02 41.63
CA GLN A 32 -15.82 13.75 41.44
C GLN A 32 -17.03 13.98 40.52
N MET A 33 -17.08 13.29 39.37
CA MET A 33 -18.28 13.25 38.52
C MET A 33 -19.17 12.09 38.96
N THR A 34 -20.30 12.43 39.56
CA THR A 34 -21.40 11.52 39.88
C THR A 34 -22.20 11.23 38.60
N LEU A 35 -22.41 9.96 38.27
CA LEU A 35 -23.29 9.50 37.19
C LEU A 35 -24.77 9.65 37.61
N PRO A 36 -25.65 10.26 36.80
CA PRO A 36 -27.08 10.05 36.91
C PRO A 36 -27.56 9.04 35.87
N ASN A 37 -28.13 7.94 36.36
CA ASN A 37 -29.01 7.06 35.61
C ASN A 37 -30.27 7.83 35.22
N GLN A 38 -30.65 7.84 33.94
CA GLN A 38 -32.04 8.05 33.54
C GLN A 38 -32.34 7.45 32.16
N HIS A 39 -33.27 6.50 32.17
CA HIS A 39 -33.98 5.98 31.01
C HIS A 39 -34.81 7.10 30.37
N THR A 40 -34.60 7.35 29.07
CA THR A 40 -35.66 7.81 28.16
C THR A 40 -35.30 7.43 26.74
N SER A 41 -36.24 6.73 26.09
CA SER A 41 -36.24 6.35 24.68
C SER A 41 -36.33 7.59 23.79
N ALA A 42 -35.40 7.76 22.87
CA ALA A 42 -35.52 8.70 21.76
C ALA A 42 -34.78 8.11 20.55
N ASP A 43 -35.46 8.07 19.42
CA ASP A 43 -34.90 7.75 18.11
C ASP A 43 -33.69 8.64 17.84
N VAL A 44 -32.50 8.04 17.87
CA VAL A 44 -31.26 8.70 17.45
C VAL A 44 -31.15 8.51 15.95
N GLU A 45 -31.65 9.48 15.19
CA GLU A 45 -31.13 9.75 13.85
C GLU A 45 -29.60 9.81 13.98
N ARG A 46 -28.90 8.83 13.41
CA ARG A 46 -27.44 8.82 13.32
C ARG A 46 -27.01 9.92 12.34
N GLY A 47 -27.02 11.16 12.81
CA GLY A 47 -26.36 12.26 12.13
C GLY A 47 -24.88 11.93 12.02
N VAL A 48 -24.37 11.87 10.78
CA VAL A 48 -22.94 11.74 10.50
C VAL A 48 -22.25 12.93 11.18
N GLN A 49 -21.40 12.66 12.17
CA GLN A 49 -20.55 13.69 12.75
C GLN A 49 -19.51 14.10 11.71
N GLU A 50 -19.84 15.09 10.88
CA GLU A 50 -18.85 15.72 10.01
C GLU A 50 -17.83 16.45 10.89
N ASN A 51 -16.56 16.07 10.81
CA ASN A 51 -15.45 16.76 11.49
C ASN A 51 -15.19 18.19 10.96
N GLY A 52 -16.13 18.78 10.21
CA GLY A 52 -16.08 20.14 9.66
C GLY A 52 -15.06 20.34 8.52
N VAL A 53 -14.40 19.26 8.05
CA VAL A 53 -13.38 19.34 6.99
C VAL A 53 -14.04 19.49 5.62
N LYS A 54 -14.13 20.72 5.13
CA LYS A 54 -14.70 21.04 3.81
C LYS A 54 -13.69 21.00 2.66
N LYS A 55 -12.39 20.94 2.96
CA LYS A 55 -11.30 20.95 1.97
C LYS A 55 -10.11 20.15 2.47
N HIS A 56 -9.58 19.26 1.65
CA HIS A 56 -8.35 18.52 1.96
C HIS A 56 -7.12 19.43 1.95
N ARG A 57 -6.20 19.22 2.90
CA ARG A 57 -4.92 19.94 2.95
C ARG A 57 -4.08 19.61 1.72
N THR A 58 -3.33 20.60 1.23
CA THR A 58 -2.41 20.44 0.08
C THR A 58 -0.93 20.44 0.49
N THR A 59 -0.65 20.73 1.76
CA THR A 59 0.71 20.79 2.32
C THR A 59 0.73 20.28 3.76
N LEU A 60 1.91 19.85 4.23
CA LEU A 60 2.16 19.55 5.64
C LEU A 60 2.65 20.80 6.37
N PRO A 61 2.53 20.86 7.72
CA PRO A 61 2.99 22.00 8.51
C PRO A 61 4.50 22.30 8.41
N ALA A 62 5.31 21.31 8.02
CA ALA A 62 6.75 21.45 7.88
C ALA A 62 7.29 20.61 6.70
N PRO A 63 8.38 21.04 6.04
CA PRO A 63 9.07 20.24 5.05
C PRO A 63 9.78 19.04 5.71
N MET A 64 10.03 17.99 4.92
CA MET A 64 10.87 16.87 5.36
C MET A 64 12.33 17.34 5.52
N PHE A 65 13.00 16.91 6.60
CA PHE A 65 14.42 17.19 6.78
C PHE A 65 15.27 16.45 5.73
N PRO A 66 16.44 16.98 5.32
CA PRO A 66 17.33 16.31 4.38
C PRO A 66 17.88 15.00 4.96
N ARG A 67 17.69 13.87 4.27
CA ARG A 67 18.16 12.54 4.69
C ARG A 67 19.65 12.30 4.44
N ASN A 68 20.35 13.24 3.80
CA ASN A 68 21.73 13.09 3.32
C ASN A 68 22.75 12.84 4.44
N ASN A 69 22.40 13.11 5.70
CA ASN A 69 23.29 12.96 6.85
C ASN A 69 23.16 11.60 7.56
N PHE A 70 22.23 10.73 7.13
CA PHE A 70 21.98 9.44 7.79
C PHE A 70 22.13 8.27 6.82
N SER A 71 23.03 7.33 7.15
CA SER A 71 23.24 6.11 6.37
C SER A 71 22.38 4.95 6.90
N ILE A 72 21.51 4.40 6.05
CA ILE A 72 20.72 3.19 6.34
C ILE A 72 21.63 2.00 6.69
N TRP A 73 22.86 1.96 6.14
CA TRP A 73 23.85 0.93 6.45
C TRP A 73 24.17 0.78 7.92
N SER A 74 24.26 1.89 8.65
CA SER A 74 24.59 1.88 10.08
C SER A 74 23.57 1.06 10.89
N ILE A 75 22.33 0.98 10.41
CA ILE A 75 21.26 0.16 10.96
C ILE A 75 21.30 -1.24 10.36
N LEU A 76 21.34 -1.37 9.03
CA LEU A 76 21.36 -2.66 8.34
C LEU A 76 22.53 -3.57 8.75
N LYS A 77 23.68 -3.00 9.11
CA LYS A 77 24.82 -3.74 9.67
C LYS A 77 24.46 -4.45 10.97
N LYS A 78 23.61 -3.83 11.81
CA LYS A 78 23.08 -4.44 13.04
C LYS A 78 21.99 -5.48 12.73
N CYS A 79 21.43 -5.47 11.51
CA CYS A 79 20.37 -6.37 11.06
C CYS A 79 20.89 -7.66 10.39
N ILE A 80 22.19 -7.82 10.16
CA ILE A 80 22.73 -8.98 9.44
C ILE A 80 22.45 -10.25 10.25
N GLY A 81 21.57 -11.12 9.73
CA GLY A 81 21.16 -12.38 10.36
C GLY A 81 19.86 -12.34 11.16
N LEU A 82 19.22 -11.17 11.29
CA LEU A 82 17.93 -10.98 11.98
C LEU A 82 16.80 -10.64 10.98
N GLU A 83 15.55 -10.87 11.36
CA GLU A 83 14.41 -10.35 10.62
C GLU A 83 14.38 -8.81 10.67
N LEU A 84 14.44 -8.15 9.51
CA LEU A 84 14.46 -6.68 9.39
C LEU A 84 13.24 -5.98 10.03
N SER A 85 12.12 -6.70 10.19
CA SER A 85 10.91 -6.21 10.86
C SER A 85 11.10 -5.98 12.36
N LYS A 86 12.04 -6.69 13.00
CA LYS A 86 12.28 -6.63 14.46
C LYS A 86 13.19 -5.47 14.88
N ILE A 87 13.60 -4.61 13.95
CA ILE A 87 14.59 -3.56 14.21
C ILE A 87 13.94 -2.19 14.12
N THR A 88 14.03 -1.44 15.22
CA THR A 88 13.54 -0.06 15.32
C THR A 88 14.36 0.83 14.41
N MET A 89 13.75 1.28 13.31
CA MET A 89 14.35 2.26 12.42
C MET A 89 14.24 3.63 13.10
N PRO A 90 15.32 4.43 13.13
CA PRO A 90 15.25 5.82 13.54
C PRO A 90 14.16 6.55 12.77
N ILE A 91 13.37 7.37 13.46
CA ILE A 91 12.23 8.11 12.90
C ILE A 91 12.62 8.96 11.68
N VAL A 92 13.90 9.32 11.56
CA VAL A 92 14.42 10.08 10.42
C VAL A 92 14.33 9.33 9.08
N PHE A 93 14.20 8.00 9.10
CA PHE A 93 13.97 7.20 7.89
C PHE A 93 12.48 7.01 7.58
N ASN A 94 11.61 7.35 8.53
CA ASN A 94 10.19 7.21 8.36
C ASN A 94 9.61 8.35 7.52
N GLU A 95 8.51 8.05 6.85
CA GLU A 95 7.58 9.07 6.38
C GLU A 95 6.40 9.18 7.35
N PRO A 96 5.66 10.30 7.39
CA PRO A 96 4.58 10.52 8.35
C PRO A 96 3.27 9.81 7.95
N LEU A 97 3.35 8.53 7.62
CA LEU A 97 2.21 7.66 7.32
C LEU A 97 2.42 6.27 7.94
N SER A 98 1.35 5.71 8.49
CA SER A 98 1.27 4.29 8.85
C SER A 98 1.27 3.43 7.59
N PHE A 99 1.74 2.18 7.69
CA PHE A 99 1.65 1.24 6.58
C PHE A 99 0.19 0.98 6.16
N LEU A 100 -0.77 1.08 7.09
CA LEU A 100 -2.20 1.00 6.78
C LEU A 100 -2.66 2.11 5.82
N GLN A 101 -2.14 3.31 6.01
CA GLN A 101 -2.38 4.45 5.13
C GLN A 101 -1.69 4.25 3.77
N ARG A 102 -0.47 3.68 3.76
CA ARG A 102 0.25 3.34 2.52
C ARG A 102 -0.53 2.34 1.67
N ILE A 103 -1.15 1.33 2.27
CA ILE A 103 -1.99 0.36 1.55
C ILE A 103 -3.23 1.03 0.96
N THR A 104 -3.79 2.03 1.67
CA THR A 104 -4.96 2.78 1.18
C THR A 104 -4.67 3.54 -0.12
N GLU A 105 -3.41 3.90 -0.38
CA GLU A 105 -3.00 4.55 -1.64
C GLU A 105 -3.29 3.68 -2.89
N PHE A 106 -3.52 2.36 -2.74
CA PHE A 106 -4.02 1.51 -3.83
C PHE A 106 -5.29 2.08 -4.48
N MET A 107 -6.10 2.80 -3.71
CA MET A 107 -7.38 3.37 -4.13
C MET A 107 -7.27 4.74 -4.80
N GLU A 108 -6.06 5.29 -5.01
CA GLU A 108 -5.87 6.61 -5.66
C GLU A 108 -6.58 6.70 -7.02
N HIS A 109 -6.54 5.62 -7.80
CA HIS A 109 -7.07 5.55 -9.16
C HIS A 109 -8.36 4.71 -9.26
N THR A 110 -9.21 4.73 -8.23
CA THR A 110 -10.47 3.96 -8.15
C THR A 110 -11.41 4.19 -9.34
N TYR A 111 -11.31 5.33 -10.03
CA TYR A 111 -12.06 5.59 -11.27
C TYR A 111 -11.81 4.54 -12.38
N MET A 112 -10.68 3.82 -12.34
CA MET A 112 -10.43 2.67 -13.23
C MET A 112 -11.35 1.48 -12.92
N ILE A 113 -11.63 1.21 -11.63
CA ILE A 113 -12.61 0.21 -11.20
C ILE A 113 -14.00 0.65 -11.63
N ASN A 114 -14.38 1.91 -11.36
CA ASN A 114 -15.67 2.46 -11.77
C ASN A 114 -15.88 2.34 -13.28
N LYS A 115 -14.83 2.60 -14.07
CA LYS A 115 -14.85 2.37 -15.52
C LYS A 115 -15.07 0.89 -15.85
N ALA A 116 -14.37 -0.04 -15.19
CA ALA A 116 -14.57 -1.48 -15.38
C ALA A 116 -16.03 -1.90 -15.09
N CYS A 117 -16.64 -1.41 -14.01
CA CYS A 117 -18.04 -1.69 -13.66
C CYS A 117 -19.03 -1.33 -14.80
N THR A 118 -18.72 -0.29 -15.57
CA THR A 118 -19.57 0.17 -16.70
C THR A 118 -19.35 -0.56 -18.02
N GLN A 119 -18.25 -1.29 -18.19
CA GLN A 119 -17.95 -1.97 -19.47
C GLN A 119 -18.74 -3.28 -19.62
N THR A 120 -19.33 -3.49 -20.79
CA THR A 120 -20.02 -4.72 -21.15
C THR A 120 -19.06 -5.80 -21.67
N ASP A 121 -17.99 -5.41 -22.35
CA ASP A 121 -16.96 -6.32 -22.85
C ASP A 121 -16.00 -6.77 -21.72
N PRO A 122 -15.89 -8.09 -21.43
CA PRO A 122 -14.97 -8.61 -20.42
C PRO A 122 -13.51 -8.26 -20.68
N ILE A 123 -13.10 -8.07 -21.94
CA ILE A 123 -11.73 -7.70 -22.29
C ILE A 123 -11.45 -6.24 -21.93
N LEU A 124 -12.40 -5.33 -22.19
CA LEU A 124 -12.31 -3.94 -21.74
C LEU A 124 -12.33 -3.85 -20.21
N ARG A 125 -13.10 -4.70 -19.52
CA ARG A 125 -13.03 -4.83 -18.05
C ARG A 125 -11.63 -5.24 -17.61
N MET A 126 -11.07 -6.32 -18.16
CA MET A 126 -9.73 -6.79 -17.83
C MET A 126 -8.66 -5.72 -18.10
N GLN A 127 -8.78 -4.92 -19.17
CA GLN A 127 -7.88 -3.79 -19.41
C GLN A 127 -7.97 -2.73 -18.31
N CYS A 128 -9.17 -2.40 -17.84
CA CYS A 128 -9.36 -1.45 -16.74
C CYS A 128 -8.82 -2.01 -15.41
N VAL A 129 -9.05 -3.29 -15.12
CA VAL A 129 -8.49 -3.97 -13.93
C VAL A 129 -6.97 -4.03 -13.99
N ALA A 130 -6.38 -4.30 -15.15
CA ALA A 130 -4.93 -4.26 -15.33
C ALA A 130 -4.34 -2.85 -15.15
N ALA A 131 -5.02 -1.83 -15.67
CA ALA A 131 -4.64 -0.44 -15.44
C ALA A 131 -4.72 -0.07 -13.95
N PHE A 132 -5.79 -0.48 -13.26
CA PHE A 132 -5.94 -0.29 -11.83
C PHE A 132 -4.79 -0.96 -11.05
N ALA A 133 -4.50 -2.24 -11.32
CA ALA A 133 -3.44 -2.98 -10.64
C ALA A 133 -2.04 -2.34 -10.80
N VAL A 134 -1.72 -1.79 -11.98
CA VAL A 134 -0.47 -1.04 -12.19
C VAL A 134 -0.50 0.31 -11.46
N SER A 135 -1.62 1.02 -11.53
CA SER A 135 -1.76 2.34 -10.91
C SER A 135 -1.73 2.31 -9.38
N ALA A 136 -2.22 1.22 -8.77
CA ALA A 136 -2.22 1.02 -7.33
C ALA A 136 -0.81 1.04 -6.72
N VAL A 137 0.21 0.69 -7.52
CA VAL A 137 1.61 0.69 -7.10
C VAL A 137 2.42 1.84 -7.72
N ALA A 138 1.78 2.82 -8.36
CA ALA A 138 2.48 3.91 -9.05
C ALA A 138 3.11 4.93 -8.10
N SER A 139 2.47 5.19 -6.94
CA SER A 139 2.90 6.22 -5.98
C SER A 139 4.24 5.92 -5.28
N GLN A 140 4.83 4.74 -5.51
CA GLN A 140 6.06 4.31 -4.83
C GLN A 140 7.33 5.01 -5.36
N TRP A 141 7.29 5.61 -6.56
CA TRP A 141 8.44 6.34 -7.09
C TRP A 141 8.81 7.50 -6.14
N GLU A 142 10.11 7.66 -5.88
CA GLU A 142 10.67 8.66 -4.95
C GLU A 142 10.26 8.54 -3.46
N ARG A 143 9.31 7.66 -3.11
CA ARG A 143 8.86 7.40 -1.72
C ARG A 143 9.80 6.45 -0.96
N THR A 144 11.05 6.87 -0.81
CA THR A 144 12.11 6.10 -0.09
C THR A 144 11.94 6.09 1.44
N GLY A 145 10.91 6.76 1.97
CA GLY A 145 10.54 6.71 3.38
C GLY A 145 9.90 5.39 3.77
N LYS A 146 10.34 4.82 4.89
CA LYS A 146 9.68 3.66 5.51
C LYS A 146 8.37 4.16 6.15
N PRO A 147 7.19 3.58 5.84
CA PRO A 147 6.00 3.89 6.62
C PRO A 147 6.17 3.42 8.07
N PHE A 148 5.44 4.01 9.01
CA PHE A 148 5.38 3.51 10.38
C PHE A 148 4.84 2.08 10.38
N ASN A 149 5.47 1.22 11.18
CA ASN A 149 4.97 -0.14 11.40
C ASN A 149 3.71 -0.03 12.26
N PRO A 150 2.54 -0.48 11.79
CA PRO A 150 1.32 -0.35 12.56
C PRO A 150 1.39 -1.15 13.86
N LEU A 151 0.76 -0.65 14.91
CA LEU A 151 0.56 -1.43 16.14
C LEU A 151 -0.42 -2.58 15.88
N LEU A 152 -0.32 -3.67 16.64
CA LEU A 152 -1.32 -4.75 16.57
C LEU A 152 -2.71 -4.18 16.93
N GLY A 153 -3.71 -4.41 16.08
CA GLY A 153 -5.06 -3.84 16.24
C GLY A 153 -5.18 -2.37 15.86
N GLU A 154 -4.11 -1.71 15.37
CA GLU A 154 -4.24 -0.40 14.74
C GLU A 154 -5.19 -0.50 13.54
N THR A 155 -6.07 0.49 13.39
CA THR A 155 -7.00 0.59 12.27
C THR A 155 -6.82 1.91 11.53
N PHE A 156 -7.19 1.91 10.25
CA PHE A 156 -7.28 3.13 9.46
C PHE A 156 -8.49 3.07 8.53
N GLU A 157 -9.28 4.14 8.50
CA GLU A 157 -10.44 4.27 7.63
C GLU A 157 -10.32 5.48 6.71
N LEU A 158 -10.93 5.36 5.53
CA LEU A 158 -11.02 6.45 4.56
C LEU A 158 -12.34 6.36 3.79
N VAL A 159 -13.13 7.43 3.83
CA VAL A 159 -14.29 7.62 2.96
C VAL A 159 -13.97 8.73 1.96
N ARG A 160 -14.18 8.46 0.68
CA ARG A 160 -14.01 9.41 -0.42
C ARG A 160 -15.27 9.43 -1.27
N GLU A 161 -16.24 10.25 -0.86
CA GLU A 161 -17.49 10.44 -1.60
C GLU A 161 -17.24 10.91 -3.03
N ASP A 162 -16.25 11.78 -3.21
CA ASP A 162 -15.84 12.31 -4.52
C ASP A 162 -15.24 11.25 -5.45
N LEU A 163 -14.68 10.16 -4.91
CA LEU A 163 -14.17 9.01 -5.67
C LEU A 163 -15.11 7.79 -5.65
N GLY A 164 -16.14 7.82 -4.80
CA GLY A 164 -17.17 6.80 -4.71
C GLY A 164 -16.80 5.55 -3.93
N PHE A 165 -15.92 5.61 -2.92
CA PHE A 165 -15.58 4.44 -2.10
C PHE A 165 -15.46 4.73 -0.60
N GLN A 166 -15.59 3.67 0.19
CA GLN A 166 -15.20 3.59 1.59
C GLN A 166 -14.17 2.48 1.79
N PHE A 167 -13.26 2.65 2.75
CA PHE A 167 -12.11 1.77 2.99
C PHE A 167 -11.88 1.62 4.49
N ILE A 168 -11.56 0.41 4.92
CA ILE A 168 -11.09 0.07 6.27
C ILE A 168 -9.88 -0.85 6.17
N SER A 169 -8.89 -0.67 7.03
CA SER A 169 -7.78 -1.59 7.22
C SER A 169 -7.43 -1.77 8.69
N GLU A 170 -6.84 -2.92 8.99
CA GLU A 170 -6.43 -3.32 10.33
C GLU A 170 -5.10 -4.08 10.28
N GLN A 171 -4.24 -3.83 11.27
CA GLN A 171 -3.08 -4.66 11.52
C GLN A 171 -3.48 -5.90 12.32
N VAL A 172 -3.76 -7.00 11.61
CA VAL A 172 -4.32 -8.24 12.18
C VAL A 172 -3.27 -9.19 12.77
N SER A 173 -1.99 -8.96 12.48
CA SER A 173 -0.89 -9.75 13.04
C SER A 173 0.39 -8.92 13.10
N HIS A 174 1.25 -9.18 14.09
CA HIS A 174 2.56 -8.55 14.22
C HIS A 174 3.72 -9.50 13.90
N HIS A 175 3.53 -10.81 14.07
CA HIS A 175 4.55 -11.85 13.82
C HIS A 175 3.96 -13.05 13.06
N PRO A 176 3.97 -13.05 11.72
CA PRO A 176 4.49 -11.99 10.84
C PRO A 176 3.59 -10.75 10.79
N PRO A 177 4.10 -9.56 10.38
CA PRO A 177 3.28 -8.37 10.25
C PRO A 177 2.32 -8.50 9.06
N VAL A 178 1.02 -8.60 9.34
CA VAL A 178 -0.04 -8.71 8.32
C VAL A 178 -1.01 -7.57 8.50
N SER A 179 -1.21 -6.79 7.43
CA SER A 179 -2.23 -5.76 7.35
C SER A 179 -3.35 -6.23 6.43
N ALA A 180 -4.58 -6.33 6.93
CA ALA A 180 -5.76 -6.63 6.14
C ALA A 180 -6.46 -5.33 5.73
N PHE A 181 -7.11 -5.34 4.56
CA PHE A 181 -7.89 -4.19 4.10
C PHE A 181 -9.15 -4.64 3.34
N HIS A 182 -10.18 -3.81 3.39
CA HIS A 182 -11.44 -3.98 2.70
C HIS A 182 -11.97 -2.64 2.23
N ALA A 183 -12.35 -2.56 0.97
CA ALA A 183 -12.91 -1.37 0.34
C ALA A 183 -14.17 -1.72 -0.44
N GLU A 184 -15.14 -0.81 -0.42
CA GLU A 184 -16.42 -0.98 -1.10
C GLU A 184 -16.75 0.28 -1.89
N GLY A 185 -17.29 0.09 -3.10
CA GLY A 185 -17.94 1.18 -3.82
C GLY A 185 -19.18 1.65 -3.07
N LEU A 186 -19.38 2.97 -2.94
CA LEU A 186 -20.54 3.55 -2.24
C LEU A 186 -21.86 3.15 -2.92
N ASN A 187 -21.82 2.91 -4.24
CA ASN A 187 -22.95 2.44 -5.04
C ASN A 187 -23.08 0.91 -5.06
N LYS A 188 -22.31 0.19 -4.25
CA LYS A 188 -22.27 -1.29 -4.18
C LYS A 188 -22.03 -1.94 -5.56
N ASP A 189 -21.12 -1.36 -6.32
CA ASP A 189 -20.73 -1.82 -7.66
C ASP A 189 -19.46 -2.67 -7.64
N PHE A 190 -18.56 -2.47 -6.67
CA PHE A 190 -17.37 -3.30 -6.47
C PHE A 190 -17.03 -3.54 -5.00
N VAL A 191 -16.23 -4.57 -4.76
CA VAL A 191 -15.52 -4.83 -3.49
C VAL A 191 -14.05 -5.08 -3.80
N PHE A 192 -13.14 -4.45 -3.06
CA PHE A 192 -11.69 -4.61 -3.21
C PHE A 192 -11.06 -4.92 -1.87
N HIS A 193 -10.42 -6.08 -1.73
CA HIS A 193 -9.91 -6.55 -0.45
C HIS A 193 -8.66 -7.41 -0.61
N GLY A 194 -8.00 -7.62 0.52
CA GLY A 194 -6.83 -8.49 0.60
C GLY A 194 -6.08 -8.30 1.91
N SER A 195 -4.89 -8.89 1.95
CA SER A 195 -3.96 -8.71 3.06
C SER A 195 -2.54 -8.63 2.53
N ILE A 196 -1.68 -7.84 3.15
CA ILE A 196 -0.28 -7.70 2.77
C ILE A 196 0.62 -8.10 3.93
N TYR A 197 1.53 -9.03 3.66
CA TYR A 197 2.71 -9.34 4.46
C TYR A 197 3.97 -8.93 3.68
N PRO A 198 4.64 -7.81 4.02
CA PRO A 198 5.84 -7.37 3.33
C PRO A 198 7.06 -8.18 3.82
N LYS A 199 7.43 -9.24 3.11
CA LYS A 199 8.62 -10.04 3.44
C LYS A 199 9.88 -9.35 2.95
N LEU A 200 10.76 -8.97 3.87
CA LEU A 200 12.00 -8.25 3.56
C LEU A 200 13.18 -9.20 3.33
N LYS A 201 14.02 -8.91 2.32
CA LYS A 201 15.31 -9.60 2.06
C LYS A 201 16.40 -8.57 1.78
N PHE A 202 17.56 -8.75 2.40
CA PHE A 202 18.72 -7.89 2.19
C PHE A 202 19.72 -8.55 1.23
N TRP A 203 20.09 -7.85 0.16
CA TRP A 203 20.99 -8.32 -0.90
C TRP A 203 22.30 -7.53 -0.95
N GLY A 204 22.81 -7.09 0.21
CA GLY A 204 24.02 -6.30 0.30
C GLY A 204 23.81 -4.83 -0.08
N LYS A 205 23.56 -4.50 -1.35
CA LYS A 205 23.37 -3.10 -1.78
C LYS A 205 21.90 -2.66 -1.86
N SER A 206 20.98 -3.60 -1.72
CA SER A 206 19.55 -3.37 -1.88
C SER A 206 18.73 -4.14 -0.85
N VAL A 207 17.53 -3.66 -0.57
CA VAL A 207 16.52 -4.34 0.23
C VAL A 207 15.32 -4.62 -0.67
N GLU A 208 14.96 -5.89 -0.80
CA GLU A 208 13.72 -6.31 -1.45
C GLU A 208 12.60 -6.42 -0.43
N ALA A 209 11.43 -5.93 -0.78
CA ALA A 209 10.16 -6.14 -0.11
C ALA A 209 9.24 -6.90 -1.05
N GLU A 210 8.94 -8.15 -0.71
CA GLU A 210 8.01 -9.02 -1.42
C GLU A 210 6.62 -8.88 -0.75
N PRO A 211 5.65 -8.14 -1.33
CA PRO A 211 4.33 -7.96 -0.74
C PRO A 211 3.49 -9.23 -0.92
N ARG A 212 3.53 -10.12 0.07
CA ARG A 212 2.81 -11.39 0.04
C ARG A 212 1.36 -11.21 0.39
N GLY A 213 0.50 -11.82 -0.42
CA GLY A 213 -0.93 -11.87 -0.18
C GLY A 213 -1.71 -11.68 -1.47
N THR A 214 -2.89 -12.28 -1.52
CA THR A 214 -3.77 -12.18 -2.67
C THR A 214 -4.60 -10.91 -2.55
N ILE A 215 -4.58 -10.14 -3.63
CA ILE A 215 -5.47 -9.00 -3.83
C ILE A 215 -6.67 -9.49 -4.63
N THR A 216 -7.86 -9.12 -4.19
CA THR A 216 -9.12 -9.52 -4.80
C THR A 216 -9.94 -8.28 -5.15
N LEU A 217 -10.42 -8.22 -6.39
CA LEU A 217 -11.39 -7.24 -6.85
C LEU A 217 -12.62 -7.97 -7.37
N GLU A 218 -13.78 -7.63 -6.84
CA GLU A 218 -15.07 -8.17 -7.25
C GLU A 218 -15.88 -7.09 -7.95
N LEU A 219 -16.31 -7.35 -9.19
CA LEU A 219 -17.23 -6.48 -9.93
C LEU A 219 -18.64 -7.05 -9.81
N LEU A 220 -19.41 -6.50 -8.87
CA LEU A 220 -20.64 -7.14 -8.36
C LEU A 220 -21.73 -7.27 -9.43
N LYS A 221 -21.89 -6.25 -10.28
CA LYS A 221 -22.84 -6.27 -11.40
C LYS A 221 -22.59 -7.42 -12.37
N HIS A 222 -21.32 -7.78 -12.58
CA HIS A 222 -20.91 -8.81 -13.54
C HIS A 222 -20.76 -10.18 -12.90
N LYS A 223 -20.78 -10.27 -11.56
CA LYS A 223 -20.49 -11.49 -10.80
C LYS A 223 -19.12 -12.06 -11.18
N GLU A 224 -18.13 -11.17 -11.25
CA GLU A 224 -16.75 -11.49 -11.60
C GLU A 224 -15.81 -11.17 -10.45
N ALA A 225 -14.87 -12.07 -10.20
CA ALA A 225 -13.78 -11.86 -9.25
C ALA A 225 -12.44 -11.93 -9.99
N TYR A 226 -11.56 -10.99 -9.66
CA TYR A 226 -10.22 -10.87 -10.19
C TYR A 226 -9.24 -11.01 -9.05
N THR A 227 -8.22 -11.86 -9.21
CA THR A 227 -7.15 -12.00 -8.21
C THR A 227 -5.78 -11.81 -8.79
N TRP A 228 -4.88 -11.18 -8.04
CA TRP A 228 -3.46 -11.06 -8.37
C TRP A 228 -2.61 -10.92 -7.10
N THR A 229 -1.30 -10.92 -7.29
CA THR A 229 -0.30 -10.54 -6.28
C THR A 229 0.49 -9.34 -6.78
N ASN A 230 0.90 -8.44 -5.89
CA ASN A 230 1.67 -7.25 -6.27
C ASN A 230 3.12 -7.60 -6.65
N PRO A 231 3.79 -6.75 -7.46
CA PRO A 231 5.19 -6.96 -7.83
C PRO A 231 6.11 -6.76 -6.61
N THR A 232 7.33 -7.30 -6.69
CA THR A 232 8.37 -7.05 -5.69
C THR A 232 8.84 -5.61 -5.79
N CYS A 233 8.98 -4.94 -4.65
CA CYS A 233 9.59 -3.62 -4.55
C CYS A 233 11.04 -3.77 -4.08
N CYS A 234 11.96 -3.03 -4.67
CA CYS A 234 13.38 -3.04 -4.31
C CYS A 234 13.87 -1.63 -4.05
N VAL A 235 14.47 -1.40 -2.89
CA VAL A 235 15.14 -0.15 -2.54
C VAL A 235 16.63 -0.37 -2.74
N HIS A 236 17.21 0.37 -3.69
CA HIS A 236 18.61 0.27 -4.06
C HIS A 236 19.47 1.29 -3.32
N ASN A 237 20.78 1.06 -3.33
CA ASN A 237 21.80 1.93 -2.73
C ASN A 237 21.62 2.15 -1.22
N VAL A 238 21.12 1.15 -0.49
CA VAL A 238 20.89 1.26 0.97
C VAL A 238 22.18 1.41 1.78
N ILE A 239 23.34 1.18 1.16
CA ILE A 239 24.66 1.39 1.79
C ILE A 239 25.26 2.73 1.42
N ILE A 240 25.50 2.96 0.13
CA ILE A 240 26.18 4.12 -0.44
C ILE A 240 25.45 4.56 -1.70
N GLY A 241 25.24 5.88 -1.82
CA GLY A 241 24.61 6.50 -2.98
C GLY A 241 23.19 7.01 -2.70
N LYS A 242 22.56 7.57 -3.73
CA LYS A 242 21.17 8.02 -3.66
C LYS A 242 20.24 6.81 -3.68
N LEU A 243 19.34 6.72 -2.69
CA LEU A 243 18.28 5.72 -2.65
C LEU A 243 17.34 5.90 -3.84
N TRP A 244 16.94 4.80 -4.45
CA TRP A 244 15.90 4.78 -5.47
C TRP A 244 15.12 3.48 -5.39
N ILE A 245 13.88 3.53 -5.88
CA ILE A 245 12.93 2.42 -5.81
C ILE A 245 12.75 1.84 -7.20
N GLU A 246 12.68 0.52 -7.24
CA GLU A 246 12.34 -0.25 -8.40
C GLU A 246 11.20 -1.21 -8.08
N GLN A 247 10.38 -1.53 -9.08
CA GLN A 247 9.43 -2.62 -8.99
C GLN A 247 9.64 -3.59 -10.14
N TYR A 248 9.68 -4.89 -9.83
CA TYR A 248 9.83 -5.95 -10.83
C TYR A 248 9.10 -7.23 -10.44
N GLY A 249 8.97 -8.13 -11.41
CA GLY A 249 8.29 -9.40 -11.27
C GLY A 249 7.14 -9.54 -12.25
N THR A 250 6.48 -10.69 -12.21
CA THR A 250 5.32 -10.98 -13.03
C THR A 250 4.07 -10.94 -12.18
N VAL A 251 3.13 -10.08 -12.56
CA VAL A 251 1.79 -9.99 -11.99
C VAL A 251 0.83 -10.72 -12.94
N GLU A 252 0.12 -11.71 -12.42
CA GLU A 252 -0.94 -12.41 -13.16
C GLU A 252 -2.29 -12.06 -12.56
N ILE A 253 -3.15 -11.43 -13.35
CA ILE A 253 -4.54 -11.10 -12.98
C ILE A 253 -5.43 -12.15 -13.60
N MET A 254 -6.12 -12.92 -12.76
CA MET A 254 -7.02 -13.99 -13.18
C MET A 254 -8.47 -13.55 -13.00
N ASN A 255 -9.28 -13.55 -14.07
CA ASN A 255 -10.74 -13.49 -13.96
C ASN A 255 -11.29 -14.90 -13.74
N HIS A 256 -11.84 -15.17 -12.57
CA HIS A 256 -12.34 -16.50 -12.19
C HIS A 256 -13.63 -16.89 -12.88
N SER A 257 -14.39 -15.93 -13.41
CA SER A 257 -15.68 -16.19 -14.07
C SER A 257 -15.52 -16.52 -15.56
N THR A 258 -14.59 -15.86 -16.26
CA THR A 258 -14.38 -16.09 -17.71
C THR A 258 -13.19 -17.01 -18.01
N GLY A 259 -12.23 -17.09 -17.09
CA GLY A 259 -10.93 -17.74 -17.31
C GLY A 259 -9.95 -16.90 -18.12
N ASP A 260 -10.27 -15.62 -18.38
CA ASP A 260 -9.35 -14.68 -19.03
C ASP A 260 -8.22 -14.28 -18.06
N LYS A 261 -6.99 -14.22 -18.57
CA LYS A 261 -5.80 -13.90 -17.78
C LYS A 261 -5.06 -12.71 -18.37
N CYS A 262 -4.71 -11.74 -17.54
CA CYS A 262 -3.76 -10.69 -17.88
C CYS A 262 -2.40 -10.99 -17.24
N VAL A 263 -1.33 -10.99 -18.03
CA VAL A 263 0.04 -11.18 -17.54
C VAL A 263 0.79 -9.87 -17.74
N LEU A 264 1.30 -9.27 -16.65
CA LEU A 264 2.06 -8.02 -16.65
C LEU A 264 3.47 -8.30 -16.13
N ASN A 265 4.49 -7.96 -16.91
CA ASN A 265 5.89 -8.11 -16.52
C ASN A 265 6.46 -6.73 -16.20
N PHE A 266 6.69 -6.49 -14.91
CA PHE A 266 7.45 -5.35 -14.42
C PHE A 266 8.93 -5.67 -14.65
N LYS A 267 9.52 -4.98 -15.62
CA LYS A 267 10.89 -5.26 -16.06
C LYS A 267 11.88 -4.70 -15.05
N PRO A 268 12.88 -5.50 -14.62
CA PRO A 268 14.02 -4.92 -13.94
C PRO A 268 14.79 -4.02 -14.92
N CYS A 269 15.43 -3.00 -14.37
CA CYS A 269 16.21 -1.94 -14.98
C CYS A 269 17.23 -2.50 -15.99
N GLY A 270 17.77 -3.68 -15.68
CA GLY A 270 18.70 -4.42 -16.54
C GLY A 270 20.05 -3.71 -16.68
N LEU A 271 20.90 -4.25 -17.55
CA LEU A 271 22.16 -3.60 -17.90
C LEU A 271 21.89 -2.30 -18.66
N PHE A 272 22.51 -1.20 -18.23
CA PHE A 272 22.38 0.15 -18.81
C PHE A 272 21.02 0.86 -18.63
N GLY A 273 20.11 0.31 -17.82
CA GLY A 273 18.89 1.01 -17.39
C GLY A 273 17.83 1.28 -18.45
N LYS A 274 17.89 0.62 -19.60
CA LYS A 274 16.93 0.82 -20.71
C LYS A 274 15.51 0.38 -20.39
N GLU A 275 15.36 -0.54 -19.45
CA GLU A 275 14.08 -1.16 -19.10
C GLU A 275 13.47 -0.57 -17.81
N LEU A 276 14.10 0.46 -17.25
CA LEU A 276 13.70 1.06 -15.98
C LEU A 276 12.21 1.47 -16.01
N HIS A 277 11.49 0.92 -15.04
CA HIS A 277 10.05 1.10 -14.81
C HIS A 277 9.11 0.53 -15.89
N ARG A 278 9.64 -0.14 -16.92
CA ARG A 278 8.82 -0.64 -18.01
C ARG A 278 7.91 -1.76 -17.54
N VAL A 279 6.66 -1.70 -17.96
CA VAL A 279 5.69 -2.78 -17.82
C VAL A 279 5.33 -3.27 -19.21
N GLU A 280 5.42 -4.58 -19.44
CA GLU A 280 4.96 -5.23 -20.68
C GLU A 280 4.17 -6.50 -20.40
N GLY A 281 3.08 -6.68 -21.12
CA GLY A 281 2.15 -7.75 -20.84
C GLY A 281 1.20 -8.02 -21.98
N TYR A 282 0.23 -8.87 -21.70
CA TYR A 282 -0.84 -9.22 -22.62
C TYR A 282 -2.05 -9.76 -21.86
N ILE A 283 -3.22 -9.62 -22.47
CA ILE A 283 -4.45 -10.30 -22.06
C ILE A 283 -4.63 -11.51 -22.97
N GLN A 284 -4.97 -12.65 -22.39
CA GLN A 284 -5.29 -13.89 -23.10
C GLN A 284 -6.60 -14.49 -22.62
N ASP A 285 -7.28 -15.21 -23.52
CA ASP A 285 -8.44 -16.02 -23.14
C ASP A 285 -8.05 -17.32 -22.44
N LYS A 286 -9.06 -18.08 -22.00
CA LYS A 286 -8.91 -19.43 -21.41
C LYS A 286 -8.18 -20.43 -22.32
N ASN A 287 -8.17 -20.21 -23.64
CA ASN A 287 -7.48 -21.03 -24.63
C ASN A 287 -6.05 -20.54 -24.90
N LYS A 288 -5.54 -19.57 -24.10
CA LYS A 288 -4.23 -18.94 -24.22
C LYS A 288 -4.03 -18.14 -25.51
N LYS A 289 -5.11 -17.76 -26.21
CA LYS A 289 -5.03 -16.86 -27.35
C LYS A 289 -4.84 -15.44 -26.83
N LYS A 290 -3.78 -14.76 -27.27
CA LYS A 290 -3.53 -13.35 -26.95
C LYS A 290 -4.57 -12.47 -27.65
N LEU A 291 -5.23 -11.63 -26.87
CA LEU A 291 -6.29 -10.73 -27.33
C LEU A 291 -5.81 -9.27 -27.36
N CYS A 292 -4.96 -8.87 -26.41
CA CYS A 292 -4.41 -7.52 -26.35
C CYS A 292 -2.97 -7.56 -25.85
N MET A 293 -2.17 -6.60 -26.29
CA MET A 293 -0.84 -6.33 -25.74
C MET A 293 -0.92 -5.11 -24.85
N ILE A 294 -0.31 -5.20 -23.66
CA ILE A 294 -0.24 -4.10 -22.70
C ILE A 294 1.21 -3.65 -22.58
N TYR A 295 1.47 -2.34 -22.61
CA TYR A 295 2.81 -1.82 -22.43
C TYR A 295 2.79 -0.41 -21.82
N GLY A 296 3.86 -0.01 -21.16
CA GLY A 296 3.99 1.32 -20.57
C GLY A 296 5.10 1.39 -19.53
N LYS A 297 4.96 2.32 -18.59
CA LYS A 297 5.81 2.43 -17.41
C LYS A 297 4.96 2.70 -16.19
N TRP A 298 5.19 1.98 -15.09
CA TRP A 298 4.37 2.11 -13.87
C TRP A 298 4.48 3.49 -13.21
N THR A 299 5.51 4.27 -13.55
CA THR A 299 5.68 5.66 -13.09
C THR A 299 4.99 6.71 -13.96
N GLU A 300 4.43 6.32 -15.12
CA GLU A 300 3.93 7.29 -16.11
C GLU A 300 2.55 6.91 -16.65
N CYS A 301 2.42 5.73 -17.26
CA CYS A 301 1.25 5.38 -18.07
C CYS A 301 1.20 3.90 -18.48
N LEU A 302 0.02 3.47 -18.94
CA LEU A 302 -0.22 2.14 -19.49
C LEU A 302 -1.10 2.24 -20.74
N TRP A 303 -0.71 1.55 -21.81
CA TRP A 303 -1.43 1.48 -23.08
C TRP A 303 -1.82 0.04 -23.42
N SER A 304 -2.88 -0.09 -24.22
CA SER A 304 -3.34 -1.35 -24.80
C SER A 304 -3.40 -1.20 -26.31
N VAL A 305 -3.00 -2.26 -27.03
CA VAL A 305 -3.03 -2.31 -28.49
C VAL A 305 -3.31 -3.74 -28.94
N ASP A 306 -3.85 -3.92 -30.15
CA ASP A 306 -4.01 -5.25 -30.72
C ASP A 306 -2.64 -5.95 -30.95
N PRO A 307 -2.57 -7.28 -30.85
CA PRO A 307 -1.30 -7.99 -31.00
C PRO A 307 -0.62 -7.83 -32.36
N ALA A 308 -1.37 -7.70 -33.45
CA ALA A 308 -0.80 -7.60 -34.79
C ALA A 308 -0.08 -6.27 -35.02
N THR A 309 -0.68 -5.17 -34.55
CA THR A 309 -0.08 -3.84 -34.56
C THR A 309 1.17 -3.80 -33.69
N TYR A 310 1.12 -4.41 -32.50
CA TYR A 310 2.28 -4.47 -31.60
C TYR A 310 3.49 -5.18 -32.21
N GLU A 311 3.26 -6.35 -32.82
CA GLU A 311 4.33 -7.10 -33.50
C GLU A 311 4.89 -6.34 -34.71
N SER A 312 4.02 -5.65 -35.46
CA SER A 312 4.45 -4.82 -36.59
C SER A 312 5.34 -3.65 -36.14
N PHE A 313 5.03 -3.04 -34.99
CA PHE A 313 5.88 -2.01 -34.39
C PHE A 313 7.22 -2.57 -33.89
N LYS A 314 7.23 -3.72 -33.22
CA LYS A 314 8.46 -4.37 -32.75
C LYS A 314 9.41 -4.72 -33.89
N LYS A 315 8.89 -5.18 -35.03
CA LYS A 315 9.70 -5.49 -36.23
C LYS A 315 10.37 -4.26 -36.84
N LYS A 316 9.73 -3.08 -36.81
CA LYS A 316 10.30 -1.83 -37.36
C LYS A 316 11.40 -1.22 -36.49
N LYS A 317 11.49 -1.60 -35.21
CA LYS A 317 12.50 -1.12 -34.26
C LYS A 317 13.76 -1.99 -34.21
N LYS A 318 13.74 -3.18 -34.82
CA LYS A 318 14.91 -4.03 -35.02
C LYS A 318 15.58 -3.66 -36.34
#